data_AF-A0A6G3ZDP1-F1
#
_entry.id   AF-A0A6G3ZDP1-F1
#
_cell.length_a   1.000
_cell.length_b   1.000
_cell.length_c   1.000
_cell.angle_alpha   90.00
_cell.angle_beta   90.00
_cell.angle_gamma   90.00
#
_symmetry.space_group_name_H-M   'P 1'
#
loop_
_entity.id
_entity.type
_entity.pdbx_description
1 polymer ?
#
loop_
_entity_poly.entity_id
_entity_poly.type
_entity_poly.pdbx_seq_one_letter_code
_entity_poly.pdbx_strand_id
1 'polypeptide(L)'
;GMLQQIDPKAGQKIHPHDSVRTVRALEVAYVTGQPLSVLQGQSPPTYPILYMGLDCDIDFLDRRIEQRTAEMLEQGLVQEVSALCQRYGADLPLLKTLGYAEILGYLADDYPLTTAKSLIVKHTRQFAKRQRTWFRKRKIRWFDAATSDLVDQAWQVIKDFIQTV
;
A
#
# COMPACT_ATOMS: atom_id res chain seq x y z
N GLY A 1 -7.47 -4.52 28.53
CA GLY A 1 -6.35 -3.56 28.34
C GLY A 1 -6.88 -2.13 28.42
N MET A 2 -6.00 -1.14 28.58
CA MET A 2 -6.34 0.28 28.76
C MET A 2 -7.33 0.81 27.70
N LEU A 3 -7.15 0.39 26.43
CA LEU A 3 -8.06 0.73 25.34
C LEU A 3 -9.51 0.24 25.58
N GLN A 4 -9.71 -0.93 26.20
CA GLN A 4 -11.05 -1.45 26.49
C GLN A 4 -11.83 -0.57 27.47
N GLN A 5 -11.12 0.14 28.36
CA GLN A 5 -11.72 1.03 29.36
C GLN A 5 -12.12 2.37 28.75
N ILE A 6 -11.30 2.89 27.83
CA ILE A 6 -11.47 4.22 27.22
C ILE A 6 -12.37 4.15 25.97
N ASP A 7 -12.21 3.09 25.18
CA ASP A 7 -12.96 2.84 23.95
C ASP A 7 -13.29 1.34 23.81
N PRO A 8 -14.35 0.86 24.51
CA PRO A 8 -14.75 -0.55 24.47
C PRO A 8 -15.03 -1.05 23.04
N LYS A 9 -15.56 -0.19 22.17
CA LYS A 9 -15.87 -0.53 20.77
C LYS A 9 -14.59 -0.71 19.94
N ALA A 10 -13.59 0.15 20.10
CA ALA A 10 -12.30 -0.03 19.46
C ALA A 10 -11.53 -1.21 20.06
N GLY A 11 -11.60 -1.41 21.38
CA GLY A 11 -10.96 -2.54 22.08
C GLY A 11 -11.48 -3.92 21.65
N GLN A 12 -12.75 -4.03 21.23
CA GLN A 12 -13.28 -5.26 20.62
C GLN A 12 -12.80 -5.50 19.18
N LYS A 13 -12.47 -4.45 18.43
CA LYS A 13 -12.09 -4.53 17.00
C LYS A 13 -10.58 -4.63 16.79
N ILE A 14 -9.80 -3.97 17.65
CA ILE A 14 -8.34 -3.93 17.56
C ILE A 14 -7.79 -5.11 18.36
N HIS A 15 -7.05 -5.98 17.68
CA HIS A 15 -6.42 -7.12 18.33
C HIS A 15 -5.39 -6.64 19.38
N PRO A 16 -5.29 -7.26 20.58
CA PRO A 16 -4.39 -6.81 21.64
C PRO A 16 -2.90 -6.71 21.24
N HIS A 17 -2.48 -7.45 20.22
CA HIS A 17 -1.11 -7.43 19.69
C HIS A 17 -0.87 -6.34 18.63
N ASP A 18 -1.91 -5.62 18.20
CA ASP A 18 -1.80 -4.49 17.28
C ASP A 18 -1.49 -3.21 18.08
N SER A 19 -0.24 -3.10 18.53
CA SER A 19 0.24 -1.99 19.35
C SER A 19 0.10 -0.65 18.64
N VAL A 20 0.33 -0.61 17.32
CA VAL A 20 0.21 0.60 16.49
C VAL A 20 -1.23 1.13 16.53
N ARG A 21 -2.22 0.28 16.26
CA ARG A 21 -3.62 0.73 16.30
C ARG A 21 -4.09 1.05 17.72
N THR A 22 -3.59 0.31 18.71
CA THR A 22 -3.93 0.54 20.13
C THR A 22 -3.43 1.89 20.60
N VAL A 23 -2.15 2.22 20.34
CA VAL A 23 -1.56 3.53 20.66
C VAL A 23 -2.33 4.62 19.95
N ARG A 24 -2.61 4.48 18.64
CA ARG A 24 -3.35 5.48 17.89
C ARG A 24 -4.76 5.75 18.44
N ALA A 25 -5.46 4.70 18.85
CA ALA A 25 -6.80 4.85 19.42
C ALA A 25 -6.77 5.57 20.78
N LEU A 26 -5.77 5.29 21.61
CA LEU A 26 -5.54 5.99 22.87
C LEU A 26 -5.14 7.45 22.63
N GLU A 27 -4.20 7.73 21.72
CA GLU A 27 -3.81 9.10 21.33
C GLU A 27 -5.01 9.96 20.96
N VAL A 28 -5.87 9.44 20.09
CA VAL A 28 -7.08 10.17 19.66
C VAL A 28 -7.99 10.46 20.85
N ALA A 29 -8.22 9.47 21.73
CA ALA A 29 -9.04 9.66 22.91
C ALA A 29 -8.47 10.70 23.88
N TYR A 30 -7.14 10.69 24.10
CA TYR A 30 -6.48 11.64 24.99
C TYR A 30 -6.42 13.06 24.42
N VAL A 31 -6.18 13.21 23.12
CA VAL A 31 -6.06 14.52 22.47
C VAL A 31 -7.43 15.18 22.25
N THR A 32 -8.42 14.41 21.82
CA THR A 32 -9.74 14.96 21.44
C THR A 32 -10.77 14.91 22.57
N GLY A 33 -10.48 14.16 23.65
CA GLY A 33 -11.45 13.86 24.70
C GLY A 33 -12.58 12.91 24.26
N GLN A 34 -12.55 12.42 23.01
CA GLN A 34 -13.56 11.54 22.44
C GLN A 34 -12.94 10.21 21.97
N PRO A 35 -13.56 9.06 22.25
CA PRO A 35 -13.06 7.76 21.78
C PRO A 35 -12.91 7.72 20.25
N LEU A 36 -11.88 7.01 19.75
CA LEU A 36 -11.65 6.84 18.31
C LEU A 36 -12.89 6.25 17.61
N SER A 37 -13.61 5.34 18.25
CA SER A 37 -14.83 4.73 17.72
C SER A 37 -16.00 5.70 17.56
N VAL A 38 -16.00 6.83 18.28
CA VAL A 38 -16.98 7.91 18.14
C VAL A 38 -16.62 8.80 16.95
N LEU A 39 -15.33 9.12 16.79
CA LEU A 39 -14.82 9.89 15.66
C LEU A 39 -14.74 9.08 14.36
N GLN A 40 -14.66 7.75 14.45
CA GLN A 40 -14.78 6.83 13.32
C GLN A 40 -16.24 6.67 12.91
N GLY A 41 -16.79 7.73 12.31
CA GLY A 41 -17.90 7.65 11.38
C GLY A 41 -17.34 7.86 9.98
N GLN A 42 -17.71 6.99 9.02
CA GLN A 42 -17.59 7.40 7.63
C GLN A 42 -18.63 8.49 7.42
N SER A 43 -18.22 9.75 7.45
CA SER A 43 -18.92 10.80 6.73
C SER A 43 -18.43 10.68 5.30
N PRO A 44 -19.10 9.91 4.42
CA PRO A 44 -18.75 9.95 3.02
C PRO A 44 -18.84 11.42 2.56
N PRO A 45 -17.93 11.86 1.68
CA PRO A 45 -18.05 13.19 1.12
C PRO A 45 -19.42 13.38 0.48
N THR A 46 -19.92 14.62 0.48
CA THR A 46 -21.23 14.98 -0.07
C THR A 46 -21.28 14.92 -1.59
N TYR A 47 -20.13 14.85 -2.25
CA TYR A 47 -20.03 14.68 -3.68
C TYR A 47 -19.97 13.19 -4.05
N PRO A 48 -20.50 12.82 -5.23
CA PRO A 48 -20.43 11.45 -5.71
C PRO A 48 -18.98 11.06 -6.02
N ILE A 49 -18.64 9.80 -5.75
CA ILE A 49 -17.30 9.26 -6.00
C ILE A 49 -17.39 8.12 -7.00
N LEU A 50 -16.63 8.24 -8.09
CA LEU A 50 -16.36 7.15 -9.01
C LEU A 50 -15.05 6.47 -8.63
N TYR A 51 -15.12 5.20 -8.22
CA TYR A 51 -13.93 4.38 -8.01
C TYR A 51 -13.61 3.59 -9.27
N MET A 52 -12.40 3.78 -9.81
CA MET A 52 -11.88 3.05 -10.95
C MET A 52 -10.61 2.29 -10.53
N GLY A 53 -10.41 1.10 -11.09
CA GLY A 53 -9.25 0.26 -10.78
C GLY A 53 -8.77 -0.50 -12.01
N LEU A 54 -7.46 -0.75 -12.06
CA LEU A 54 -6.84 -1.60 -13.07
C LEU A 54 -6.64 -2.99 -12.47
N ASP A 55 -7.07 -4.02 -13.18
CA ASP A 55 -6.73 -5.41 -12.89
C ASP A 55 -6.14 -6.07 -14.14
N CYS A 56 -5.47 -7.19 -13.95
CA CYS A 56 -4.98 -8.02 -15.05
C CYS A 56 -4.83 -9.46 -14.58
N ASP A 57 -4.55 -10.34 -15.54
CA ASP A 57 -4.21 -11.72 -15.23
C ASP A 57 -2.97 -11.80 -14.32
N ILE A 58 -2.97 -12.81 -13.44
CA ILE A 58 -1.92 -12.95 -12.42
C ILE A 58 -0.56 -13.29 -13.04
N ASP A 59 -0.52 -14.09 -14.11
CA ASP A 59 0.72 -14.49 -14.76
C ASP A 59 1.32 -13.28 -15.52
N PHE A 60 0.46 -12.46 -16.12
CA PHE A 60 0.86 -11.20 -16.74
C PHE A 60 1.45 -10.23 -15.71
N LEU A 61 0.78 -10.07 -14.56
CA LEU A 61 1.26 -9.23 -13.47
C LEU A 61 2.60 -9.70 -12.93
N ASP A 62 2.78 -11.02 -12.75
CA ASP A 62 4.00 -11.60 -12.22
C ASP A 62 5.21 -11.34 -13.14
N ARG A 63 5.04 -11.46 -14.46
CA ARG A 63 6.09 -11.13 -15.44
C ARG A 63 6.43 -9.64 -15.40
N ARG A 64 5.43 -8.77 -15.31
CA ARG A 64 5.65 -7.31 -15.21
C ARG A 64 6.40 -6.93 -13.92
N ILE A 65 6.11 -7.59 -12.81
CA ILE A 65 6.82 -7.36 -11.54
C ILE A 65 8.30 -7.74 -11.68
N GLU A 66 8.59 -8.90 -12.28
CA GLU A 66 9.97 -9.35 -12.51
C GLU A 66 10.73 -8.41 -13.43
N GLN A 67 10.12 -8.05 -14.56
CA GLN A 67 10.71 -7.13 -15.53
C GLN A 67 10.98 -5.76 -14.89
N ARG A 68 9.97 -5.16 -14.25
CA ARG A 68 10.12 -3.86 -13.57
C ARG A 68 11.22 -3.90 -12.50
N THR A 69 11.34 -5.02 -11.77
CA THR A 69 12.39 -5.15 -10.75
C THR A 69 13.79 -5.18 -11.38
N ALA A 70 13.95 -5.87 -12.51
CA ALA A 70 15.21 -5.86 -13.25
C ALA A 70 15.55 -4.46 -13.76
N GLU A 71 14.57 -3.77 -14.37
CA GLU A 71 14.73 -2.40 -14.87
C GLU A 71 15.10 -1.42 -13.74
N MET A 72 14.47 -1.51 -12.56
CA MET A 72 14.82 -0.67 -11.40
C MET A 72 16.28 -0.86 -10.98
N LEU A 73 16.78 -2.09 -11.00
CA LEU A 73 18.19 -2.37 -10.66
C LEU A 73 19.14 -1.80 -11.72
N GLU A 74 18.80 -1.98 -13.00
CA GLU A 74 19.58 -1.44 -14.13
C GLU A 74 19.60 0.09 -14.13
N GLN A 75 18.50 0.73 -13.71
CA GLN A 75 18.37 2.18 -13.59
C GLN A 75 19.05 2.76 -12.33
N GLY A 76 19.65 1.91 -11.50
CA GLY A 76 20.53 2.36 -10.43
C GLY A 76 19.90 2.42 -9.04
N LEU A 77 18.90 1.57 -8.76
CA LEU A 77 18.31 1.47 -7.42
C LEU A 77 19.37 1.24 -6.31
N VAL A 78 20.41 0.45 -6.58
CA VAL A 78 21.49 0.20 -5.62
C VAL A 78 22.22 1.49 -5.25
N GLN A 79 22.56 2.28 -6.26
CA GLN A 79 23.26 3.55 -6.12
C GLN A 79 22.36 4.56 -5.38
N GLU A 80 21.07 4.59 -5.70
CA GLU A 80 20.11 5.45 -5.03
C GLU A 80 20.02 5.13 -3.53
N VAL A 81 19.84 3.85 -3.17
CA VAL A 81 19.76 3.42 -1.77
C VAL A 81 21.07 3.72 -1.03
N SER A 82 22.22 3.44 -1.64
CA SER A 82 23.53 3.74 -1.06
C SER A 82 23.69 5.25 -0.78
N ALA A 83 23.33 6.10 -1.73
CA ALA A 83 23.39 7.56 -1.58
C ALA A 83 22.45 8.07 -0.48
N LEU A 84 21.24 7.50 -0.36
CA LEU A 84 20.31 7.83 0.71
C LEU A 84 20.86 7.43 2.08
N CYS A 85 21.46 6.26 2.21
CA CYS A 85 22.09 5.80 3.45
C CYS A 85 23.22 6.73 3.87
N GLN A 86 24.09 7.10 2.94
CA GLN A 86 25.22 8.00 3.20
C GLN A 86 24.75 9.39 3.63
N ARG A 87 23.66 9.90 3.05
CA ARG A 87 23.18 11.26 3.30
C ARG A 87 22.30 11.39 4.54
N TYR A 88 21.50 10.37 4.85
CA TYR A 88 20.43 10.46 5.85
C TYR A 88 20.46 9.36 6.91
N GLY A 89 21.37 8.39 6.82
CA GLY A 89 21.46 7.25 7.73
C GLY A 89 20.65 6.03 7.25
N ALA A 90 21.08 4.85 7.69
CA ALA A 90 20.47 3.56 7.32
C ALA A 90 19.11 3.32 8.00
N ASP A 91 18.82 4.07 9.05
CA ASP A 91 17.61 4.02 9.86
C ASP A 91 16.46 4.89 9.32
N LEU A 92 16.69 5.58 8.19
CA LEU A 92 15.69 6.38 7.47
C LEU A 92 14.42 5.55 7.18
N PRO A 93 13.22 6.00 7.60
CA PRO A 93 11.98 5.22 7.41
C PRO A 93 11.66 4.82 5.96
N LEU A 94 12.07 5.65 4.99
CA LEU A 94 11.95 5.34 3.56
C LEU A 94 12.65 4.01 3.20
N LEU A 95 13.79 3.73 3.83
CA LEU A 95 14.57 2.51 3.57
C LEU A 95 13.91 1.24 4.09
N LYS A 96 12.82 1.36 4.85
CA LYS A 96 11.98 0.22 5.28
C LYS A 96 10.89 -0.12 4.26
N THR A 97 10.81 0.63 3.17
CA THR A 97 9.84 0.37 2.09
C THR A 97 10.32 -0.72 1.14
N LEU A 98 9.38 -1.29 0.40
CA LEU A 98 9.63 -2.37 -0.55
C LEU A 98 10.57 -1.91 -1.67
N GLY A 99 11.56 -2.73 -2.02
CA GLY A 99 12.65 -2.37 -2.92
C GLY A 99 13.85 -1.90 -2.10
N TYR A 100 13.66 -0.87 -1.29
CA TYR A 100 14.75 -0.25 -0.52
C TYR A 100 15.23 -1.15 0.62
N ALA A 101 14.32 -1.80 1.35
CA ALA A 101 14.68 -2.66 2.47
C ALA A 101 15.53 -3.86 2.02
N GLU A 102 15.21 -4.42 0.85
CA GLU A 102 15.95 -5.54 0.29
C GLU A 102 17.34 -5.12 -0.21
N ILE A 103 17.44 -3.92 -0.79
CA ILE A 103 18.74 -3.39 -1.20
C ILE A 103 19.57 -2.96 0.01
N LEU A 104 18.95 -2.45 1.07
CA LEU A 104 19.63 -2.14 2.31
C LEU A 104 20.26 -3.40 2.93
N GLY A 105 19.54 -4.53 2.95
CA GLY A 105 20.11 -5.81 3.41
C GLY A 105 21.26 -6.31 2.52
N TYR A 106 21.19 -6.09 1.21
CA TYR A 106 22.34 -6.33 0.32
C TYR A 106 23.54 -5.44 0.67
N LEU A 107 23.33 -4.14 0.88
CA LEU A 107 24.39 -3.19 1.25
C LEU A 107 24.97 -3.45 2.65
N ALA A 108 24.25 -4.17 3.49
CA ALA A 108 24.69 -4.63 4.81
C ALA A 108 25.38 -6.00 4.78
N ASP A 109 25.62 -6.58 3.60
CA ASP A 109 26.20 -7.91 3.39
C ASP A 109 25.39 -9.09 3.99
N ASP A 110 24.10 -8.89 4.29
CA ASP A 110 23.22 -9.96 4.81
C ASP A 110 22.99 -11.05 3.74
N TYR A 111 22.98 -10.67 2.46
CA TYR A 111 22.78 -11.55 1.32
C TYR A 111 23.22 -10.90 -0.01
N PRO A 112 23.52 -11.69 -1.06
CA PRO A 112 23.93 -11.14 -2.35
C PRO A 112 22.79 -10.43 -3.08
N LEU A 113 23.15 -9.58 -4.06
CA LEU A 113 22.20 -8.82 -4.88
C LEU A 113 21.17 -9.70 -5.61
N THR A 114 21.55 -10.93 -5.99
CA THR A 114 20.64 -11.92 -6.60
C THR A 114 19.50 -12.32 -5.66
N THR A 115 19.81 -12.47 -4.36
CA THR A 115 18.81 -12.71 -3.32
C THR A 115 17.95 -11.47 -3.10
N ALA A 116 18.55 -10.27 -3.05
CA ALA A 116 17.80 -9.03 -2.94
C ALA A 116 16.76 -8.88 -4.06
N LYS A 117 17.16 -9.08 -5.33
CA LYS A 117 16.27 -9.08 -6.49
C LYS A 117 15.09 -10.05 -6.30
N SER A 118 15.38 -11.27 -5.87
CA SER A 118 14.35 -12.31 -5.65
C SER A 118 13.38 -11.92 -4.52
N LEU A 119 13.88 -11.29 -3.46
CA LEU A 119 13.06 -10.78 -2.36
C LEU A 119 12.16 -9.63 -2.80
N ILE A 120 12.67 -8.67 -3.60
CA ILE A 120 11.87 -7.56 -4.13
C ILE A 120 10.69 -8.09 -4.95
N VAL A 121 10.94 -9.04 -5.86
CA VAL A 121 9.87 -9.67 -6.65
C VAL A 121 8.85 -10.34 -5.73
N LYS A 122 9.30 -11.20 -4.81
CA LYS A 122 8.43 -11.92 -3.87
C LYS A 122 7.57 -10.97 -3.04
N HIS A 123 8.16 -9.95 -2.43
CA HIS A 123 7.43 -9.01 -1.60
C HIS A 123 6.48 -8.15 -2.43
N THR A 124 6.84 -7.80 -3.67
CA THR A 124 5.97 -7.06 -4.59
C THR A 124 4.73 -7.89 -4.93
N ARG A 125 4.89 -9.19 -5.22
CA ARG A 125 3.78 -10.12 -5.44
C ARG A 125 2.84 -10.21 -4.25
N GLN A 126 3.41 -10.36 -3.05
CA GLN A 126 2.62 -10.40 -1.82
C GLN A 126 1.87 -9.09 -1.59
N PHE A 127 2.50 -7.95 -1.87
CA PHE A 127 1.87 -6.64 -1.77
C PHE A 127 0.72 -6.49 -2.77
N ALA A 128 0.93 -6.85 -4.04
CA ALA A 128 -0.11 -6.85 -5.06
C ALA A 128 -1.29 -7.75 -4.67
N LYS A 129 -1.04 -8.96 -4.14
CA LYS A 129 -2.08 -9.86 -3.63
C LYS A 129 -2.88 -9.23 -2.48
N ARG A 130 -2.21 -8.54 -1.55
CA ARG A 130 -2.87 -7.80 -0.46
C ARG A 130 -3.73 -6.67 -1.02
N GLN A 131 -3.25 -5.91 -2.01
CA GLN A 131 -4.02 -4.86 -2.67
C GLN A 131 -5.29 -5.43 -3.32
N ARG A 132 -5.19 -6.47 -4.15
CA ARG A 132 -6.35 -7.13 -4.78
C ARG A 132 -7.38 -7.58 -3.75
N THR A 133 -6.92 -8.21 -2.67
CA THR A 133 -7.79 -8.67 -1.57
C THR A 133 -8.50 -7.50 -0.88
N TRP A 134 -7.78 -6.41 -0.63
CA TRP A 134 -8.31 -5.22 0.03
C TRP A 134 -9.35 -4.49 -0.83
N PHE A 135 -9.10 -4.36 -2.13
CA PHE A 135 -9.99 -3.68 -3.06
C PHE A 135 -11.24 -4.51 -3.43
N ARG A 136 -11.20 -5.85 -3.31
CA ARG A 136 -12.34 -6.73 -3.65
C ARG A 136 -13.65 -6.39 -2.94
N LYS A 137 -13.59 -5.74 -1.76
CA LYS A 137 -14.77 -5.37 -0.96
C LYS A 137 -15.36 -4.00 -1.31
N ARG A 138 -14.76 -3.26 -2.25
CA ARG A 138 -15.20 -1.91 -2.66
C ARG A 138 -15.93 -1.97 -3.98
N LYS A 139 -16.93 -1.09 -4.17
CA LYS A 139 -17.61 -0.90 -5.45
C LYS A 139 -16.66 -0.15 -6.40
N ILE A 140 -15.84 -0.89 -7.14
CA ILE A 140 -14.86 -0.37 -8.08
C ILE A 140 -15.25 -0.79 -9.49
N ARG A 141 -15.19 0.15 -10.43
CA ARG A 141 -15.22 -0.17 -11.86
C ARG A 141 -13.83 -0.64 -12.27
N TRP A 142 -13.70 -1.93 -12.52
CA TRP A 142 -12.45 -2.56 -12.94
C TRP A 142 -12.28 -2.49 -14.46
N PHE A 143 -11.05 -2.23 -14.88
CA PHE A 143 -10.62 -2.27 -16.28
C PHE A 143 -9.46 -3.24 -16.43
N ASP A 144 -9.42 -3.95 -17.54
CA ASP A 144 -8.28 -4.81 -17.87
C ASP A 144 -7.10 -3.95 -18.32
N ALA A 145 -6.00 -4.00 -17.57
CA ALA A 145 -4.79 -3.25 -17.87
C ALA A 145 -4.07 -3.74 -19.15
N ALA A 146 -4.45 -4.89 -19.70
CA ALA A 146 -3.87 -5.45 -20.91
C ALA A 146 -4.63 -5.07 -22.20
N THR A 147 -5.81 -4.44 -22.10
CA THR A 147 -6.60 -4.07 -23.29
C THR A 147 -6.03 -2.83 -23.99
N SER A 148 -6.09 -2.81 -25.33
CA SER A 148 -5.55 -1.72 -26.15
C SER A 148 -6.42 -0.46 -26.13
N ASP A 149 -7.71 -0.60 -25.86
CA ASP A 149 -8.72 0.46 -25.80
C ASP A 149 -9.00 0.95 -24.36
N LEU A 150 -8.08 0.67 -23.41
CA LEU A 150 -8.25 0.96 -21.98
C LEU A 150 -8.63 2.42 -21.72
N VAL A 151 -7.93 3.33 -22.40
CA VAL A 151 -8.14 4.78 -22.24
C VAL A 151 -9.53 5.18 -22.70
N ASP A 152 -10.00 4.65 -23.82
CA ASP A 152 -11.33 4.94 -24.37
C ASP A 152 -12.44 4.40 -23.46
N GLN A 153 -12.30 3.16 -22.96
CA GLN A 153 -13.24 2.57 -22.01
C GLN A 153 -13.30 3.38 -20.71
N ALA A 154 -12.14 3.74 -20.15
CA ALA A 154 -12.05 4.54 -18.93
C ALA A 154 -12.69 5.92 -19.13
N TRP A 155 -12.44 6.55 -20.27
CA TRP A 155 -12.99 7.85 -20.61
C TRP A 155 -14.51 7.83 -20.76
N GLN A 156 -15.06 6.79 -21.39
CA GLN A 156 -16.51 6.65 -21.52
C GLN A 156 -17.19 6.57 -20.14
N VAL A 157 -16.65 5.77 -19.23
CA VAL A 157 -17.19 5.67 -17.86
C VAL A 157 -17.14 7.01 -17.12
N ILE A 158 -16.09 7.80 -17.33
CA ILE A 158 -15.98 9.14 -16.72
C ILE A 158 -17.06 10.06 -17.28
N LYS A 159 -17.30 10.07 -18.60
CA LYS A 159 -18.37 10.87 -19.22
C LYS A 159 -19.74 10.50 -18.67
N ASP A 160 -20.06 9.20 -18.62
CA ASP A 160 -21.34 8.70 -18.15
C ASP A 160 -21.57 9.11 -16.68
N PHE A 161 -20.52 9.01 -15.86
CA PHE A 161 -20.57 9.43 -14.47
C PHE A 161 -20.83 10.94 -14.33
N ILE A 162 -20.13 11.78 -15.11
CA ILE A 162 -20.34 13.25 -15.09
C ILE A 162 -21.76 13.63 -15.52
N GLN A 163 -22.39 12.88 -16.44
CA GLN A 163 -23.76 13.14 -16.89
C GLN A 163 -24.83 12.68 -15.89
N THR A 164 -24.50 11.77 -14.98
CA THR A 164 -25.43 11.17 -14.00
C THR A 164 -25.40 11.92 -12.65
N VAL A 165 -24.44 12.84 -12.48
CA VAL A 165 -24.18 13.63 -11.27
C VAL A 165 -24.68 15.05 -11.45
#